data_AF-A0A6M3Y491-F1
#
_entry.id   AF-A0A6M3Y491-F1
#
_cell.length_a   1.000
_cell.length_b   1.000
_cell.length_c   1.000
_cell.angle_alpha   90.00
_cell.angle_beta   90.00
_cell.angle_gamma   90.00
#
_symmetry.space_group_name_H-M   'P 1'
#
loop_
_entity.id
_entity.type
_entity.pdbx_description
1 polymer ?
#
loop_
_entity_poly.entity_id
_entity_poly.type
_entity_poly.pdbx_seq_one_letter_code
_entity_poly.pdbx_strand_id
1 'polypeptide(L)'
;DKQTANATNAASTWLKNVKRPRREPIKAALAAAAKREQKVRESLDEHKWEKAMAKVDENLMYKVIDAGGAEVFRKGVEMRKEKVKARVSELQPMVTALKLEIEAMPETTDAEREARLLAARRGMIAIGKKRRGL
;
A
#
# COMPACT_ATOMS: atom_id res chain seq x y z
N ASP A 1 9.08 -16.91 -9.26
CA ASP A 1 9.82 -15.80 -9.90
C ASP A 1 10.73 -15.13 -8.85
N LYS A 2 11.45 -14.06 -9.20
CA LYS A 2 12.38 -13.35 -8.30
C LYS A 2 11.72 -12.82 -7.02
N GLN A 3 10.46 -12.40 -7.09
CA GLN A 3 9.63 -11.99 -5.95
C GLN A 3 9.44 -13.14 -4.96
N THR A 4 9.17 -14.35 -5.47
CA THR A 4 9.02 -15.55 -4.63
C THR A 4 10.31 -15.89 -3.90
N ALA A 5 11.45 -15.88 -4.60
CA ALA A 5 12.76 -16.18 -4.01
C ALA A 5 13.15 -15.16 -2.92
N ASN A 6 12.91 -13.88 -3.16
CA ASN A 6 13.19 -12.82 -2.18
C ASN A 6 12.29 -12.90 -0.94
N ALA A 7 11.01 -13.26 -1.11
CA ALA A 7 10.09 -13.46 0.01
C ALA A 7 10.54 -14.64 0.89
N THR A 8 10.99 -15.74 0.29
CA THR A 8 11.53 -16.90 1.02
C THR A 8 12.78 -16.53 1.81
N ASN A 9 13.71 -15.78 1.21
CA ASN A 9 14.97 -15.39 1.86
C ASN A 9 14.75 -14.40 3.01
N ALA A 10 13.69 -13.59 2.98
CA ALA A 10 13.36 -12.64 4.04
C ALA A 10 12.62 -13.28 5.24
N ALA A 11 12.28 -14.57 5.19
CA ALA A 11 11.42 -15.24 6.16
C ALA A 11 11.94 -15.14 7.61
N SER A 12 13.25 -15.30 7.83
CA SER A 12 13.86 -15.23 9.17
C SER A 12 13.83 -13.81 9.75
N THR A 13 14.06 -12.80 8.90
CA THR A 13 14.01 -11.39 9.28
C THR A 13 12.59 -10.95 9.58
N TRP A 14 11.64 -11.38 8.75
CA TRP A 14 10.22 -11.20 9.02
C TRP A 14 9.86 -11.80 10.38
N LEU A 15 10.23 -13.06 10.65
CA LEU A 15 9.95 -13.75 11.91
C LEU A 15 10.49 -13.01 13.14
N LYS A 16 11.73 -12.50 13.06
CA LYS A 16 12.35 -11.70 14.12
C LYS A 16 11.58 -10.41 14.40
N ASN A 17 11.13 -9.73 13.35
CA ASN A 17 10.46 -8.43 13.48
C ASN A 17 9.00 -8.57 13.95
N VAL A 18 8.26 -9.59 13.49
CA VAL A 18 6.88 -9.81 13.95
C VAL A 18 6.84 -10.24 15.43
N LYS A 19 7.90 -10.88 15.93
CA LYS A 19 8.05 -11.22 17.36
C LYS A 19 8.55 -10.06 18.23
N ARG A 20 8.93 -8.93 17.65
CA ARG A 20 9.40 -7.72 18.36
C ARG A 20 8.65 -6.48 17.88
N PRO A 21 7.33 -6.45 18.06
CA PRO A 21 6.53 -5.33 17.58
C PRO A 21 6.93 -4.04 18.31
N ARG A 22 7.11 -2.94 17.55
CA ARG A 22 7.39 -1.60 18.11
C ARG A 22 6.31 -1.10 19.07
N ARG A 23 5.09 -1.62 18.90
CA ARG A 23 3.94 -1.38 19.77
C ARG A 23 3.28 -2.73 20.00
N GLU A 24 3.16 -3.14 21.26
CA GLU A 24 2.50 -4.39 21.65
C GLU A 24 1.08 -4.45 21.05
N PRO A 25 0.82 -5.32 20.05
CA PRO A 25 -0.37 -5.23 19.20
C PRO A 25 -1.66 -5.51 19.99
N ILE A 26 -1.61 -6.42 20.96
CA ILE A 26 -2.76 -6.73 21.81
C ILE A 26 -3.06 -5.56 22.76
N LYS A 27 -2.04 -5.06 23.47
CA LYS A 27 -2.20 -3.90 24.38
C LYS A 27 -2.70 -2.67 23.64
N ALA A 28 -2.18 -2.45 22.43
CA ALA A 28 -2.61 -1.43 21.51
C ALA A 28 -4.08 -1.53 21.09
N ALA A 29 -4.54 -2.75 20.78
CA ALA A 29 -5.92 -3.00 20.39
C ALA A 29 -6.86 -2.82 21.58
N LEU A 30 -6.49 -3.33 22.76
CA LEU A 30 -7.25 -3.15 24.00
C LEU A 30 -7.34 -1.67 24.41
N ALA A 31 -6.26 -0.91 24.30
CA ALA A 31 -6.27 0.53 24.55
C ALA A 31 -7.18 1.31 23.56
N ALA A 32 -7.44 0.75 22.38
CA ALA A 32 -8.36 1.32 21.39
C ALA A 32 -9.81 0.86 21.57
N ALA A 33 -10.12 0.00 22.55
CA ALA A 33 -11.46 -0.57 22.74
C ALA A 33 -12.53 0.52 22.94
N ALA A 34 -12.28 1.50 23.83
CA ALA A 34 -13.21 2.61 24.06
C ALA A 34 -13.46 3.43 22.79
N LYS A 35 -12.42 3.72 22.00
CA LYS A 35 -12.55 4.41 20.71
C LYS A 35 -13.36 3.60 19.71
N ARG A 36 -13.15 2.28 19.65
CA ARG A 36 -13.92 1.37 18.79
C ARG A 36 -15.38 1.35 19.21
N GLU A 37 -15.67 1.16 20.49
CA GLU A 37 -17.03 1.14 21.04
C GLU A 37 -17.78 2.43 20.74
N GLN A 38 -17.14 3.58 20.97
CA GLN A 38 -17.72 4.87 20.65
C GLN A 38 -18.06 4.98 19.16
N LYS A 39 -17.14 4.63 18.27
CA LYS A 39 -17.37 4.71 16.81
C LYS A 39 -18.48 3.77 16.34
N VAL A 40 -18.63 2.61 16.97
CA VAL A 40 -19.73 1.68 16.70
C VAL A 40 -21.05 2.27 17.20
N ARG A 41 -21.10 2.77 18.45
CA ARG A 41 -22.30 3.43 18.99
C ARG A 41 -22.73 4.61 18.13
N GLU A 42 -21.81 5.52 17.79
CA GLU A 42 -22.07 6.63 16.87
C GLU A 42 -22.67 6.15 15.54
N SER A 43 -22.18 5.04 14.99
CA SER A 43 -22.72 4.49 13.74
C SER A 43 -24.13 3.91 13.90
N LEU A 44 -24.42 3.30 15.05
CA LEU A 44 -25.73 2.71 15.36
C LEU A 44 -26.76 3.79 15.71
N ASP A 45 -26.41 4.73 16.59
CA ASP A 45 -27.27 5.84 17.02
C ASP A 45 -27.65 6.72 15.83
N GLU A 46 -26.72 6.95 14.91
CA GLU A 46 -26.99 7.72 13.70
C GLU A 46 -27.66 6.91 12.59
N HIS A 47 -27.89 5.60 12.77
CA HIS A 47 -28.41 4.67 11.75
C HIS A 47 -27.70 4.82 10.40
N LYS A 48 -26.36 4.94 10.42
CA LYS A 48 -25.56 5.28 9.23
C LYS A 48 -25.72 4.24 8.13
N TRP A 49 -25.79 2.97 8.50
CA TRP A 49 -25.90 1.87 7.56
C TRP A 49 -27.26 1.88 6.88
N GLU A 50 -28.34 1.98 7.65
CA GLU A 50 -29.71 2.01 7.16
C GLU A 50 -29.93 3.23 6.26
N LYS A 51 -29.45 4.40 6.67
CA LYS A 51 -29.50 5.63 5.84
C LYS A 51 -28.71 5.52 4.55
N ALA A 52 -27.60 4.79 4.55
CA ALA A 52 -26.81 4.55 3.34
C ALA A 52 -27.52 3.56 2.42
N MET A 53 -28.06 2.46 2.96
CA MET A 53 -28.76 1.43 2.19
C MET A 53 -30.10 1.95 1.64
N ALA A 54 -30.81 2.80 2.38
CA ALA A 54 -32.03 3.43 1.90
C ALA A 54 -31.83 4.34 0.67
N LYS A 55 -30.59 4.74 0.38
CA LYS A 55 -30.24 5.52 -0.82
C LYS A 55 -29.86 4.64 -2.02
N VAL A 56 -29.70 3.34 -1.82
CA VAL A 56 -29.35 2.42 -2.90
C VAL A 56 -30.62 2.18 -3.73
N ASP A 57 -30.60 2.67 -4.95
CA ASP A 57 -31.59 2.32 -5.96
C ASP A 57 -31.13 1.04 -6.67
N GLU A 58 -31.69 -0.08 -6.24
CA GLU A 58 -31.36 -1.42 -6.76
C GLU A 58 -31.69 -1.55 -8.26
N ASN A 59 -32.78 -0.92 -8.72
CA ASN A 59 -33.17 -0.95 -10.12
C ASN A 59 -32.18 -0.16 -10.98
N LEU A 60 -31.74 1.02 -10.51
CA LEU A 60 -30.70 1.78 -11.18
C LEU A 60 -29.37 1.05 -11.17
N MET A 61 -29.01 0.40 -10.06
CA MET A 61 -27.80 -0.40 -9.93
C MET A 61 -27.77 -1.52 -10.97
N TYR A 62 -28.81 -2.36 -11.03
CA TYR A 62 -28.88 -3.44 -12.01
C TYR A 62 -28.99 -2.92 -13.44
N LYS A 63 -29.75 -1.85 -13.69
CA LYS A 63 -29.81 -1.21 -15.01
C LYS A 63 -28.43 -0.79 -15.50
N VAL A 64 -27.58 -0.23 -14.63
CA VAL A 64 -26.21 0.18 -14.98
C VAL A 64 -25.31 -1.04 -15.18
N ILE A 65 -25.43 -2.06 -14.34
CA ILE A 65 -24.67 -3.31 -14.45
C ILE A 65 -25.00 -4.03 -15.77
N ASP A 66 -26.28 -4.19 -16.08
CA ASP A 66 -26.75 -4.87 -17.29
C ASP A 66 -26.41 -4.07 -18.55
N ALA A 67 -26.53 -2.74 -18.50
CA ALA A 67 -26.13 -1.88 -19.62
C ALA A 67 -24.62 -1.91 -19.88
N GLY A 68 -23.79 -2.04 -18.84
CA GLY A 68 -22.34 -2.09 -18.97
C GLY A 68 -21.79 -3.49 -19.29
N GLY A 69 -22.41 -4.53 -18.74
CA GLY A 69 -21.98 -5.92 -18.86
C GLY A 69 -20.55 -6.19 -18.37
N ALA A 70 -20.10 -7.45 -18.54
CA ALA A 70 -18.74 -7.87 -18.18
C ALA A 70 -17.65 -7.11 -18.97
N GLU A 71 -18.01 -6.53 -20.11
CA GLU A 71 -17.09 -5.83 -21.01
C GLU A 71 -16.62 -4.49 -20.45
N VAL A 72 -17.43 -3.79 -19.64
CA VAL A 72 -17.00 -2.55 -18.96
C VAL A 72 -15.87 -2.82 -17.96
N PHE A 73 -15.90 -3.95 -17.26
CA PHE A 73 -14.80 -4.35 -16.38
C PHE A 73 -13.52 -4.63 -17.18
N ARG A 74 -13.63 -5.44 -18.25
CA ARG A 74 -12.51 -5.81 -19.12
C ARG A 74 -11.88 -4.58 -19.79
N LYS A 75 -12.69 -3.76 -20.47
CA LYS A 75 -12.24 -2.49 -21.08
C LYS A 75 -11.67 -1.54 -20.03
N GLY A 76 -12.25 -1.51 -18.83
CA GLY A 76 -11.74 -0.73 -17.70
C GLY A 76 -10.30 -1.08 -17.31
N VAL A 77 -9.97 -2.38 -17.31
CA VAL A 77 -8.62 -2.88 -17.06
C VAL A 77 -7.69 -2.58 -18.25
N GLU A 78 -8.13 -2.86 -19.48
CA GLU A 78 -7.36 -2.61 -20.70
C GLU A 78 -7.00 -1.14 -20.88
N MET A 79 -7.96 -0.21 -20.71
CA MET A 79 -7.73 1.23 -20.82
C MET A 79 -6.68 1.76 -19.83
N ARG A 80 -6.50 1.08 -18.68
CA ARG A 80 -5.54 1.48 -17.65
C ARG A 80 -4.17 0.85 -17.84
N LYS A 81 -4.03 -0.16 -18.71
CA LYS A 81 -2.78 -0.86 -19.00
C LYS A 81 -1.67 0.11 -19.41
N GLU A 82 -1.95 1.03 -20.33
CA GLU A 82 -0.96 2.00 -20.79
C GLU A 82 -0.59 3.03 -19.71
N LYS A 83 -1.53 3.41 -18.82
CA LYS A 83 -1.21 4.27 -17.66
C LYS A 83 -0.28 3.57 -16.68
N VAL A 84 -0.51 2.29 -16.42
CA VAL A 84 0.36 1.47 -15.56
C VAL A 84 1.72 1.30 -16.22
N LYS A 85 1.77 0.99 -17.53
CA LYS A 85 3.00 0.86 -18.29
C LYS A 85 3.81 2.15 -18.27
N ALA A 86 3.19 3.30 -18.57
CA ALA A 86 3.84 4.61 -18.51
C ALA A 86 4.41 4.90 -17.12
N ARG A 87 3.64 4.59 -16.06
CA ARG A 87 4.09 4.74 -14.67
C ARG A 87 5.32 3.87 -14.36
N VAL A 88 5.32 2.62 -14.82
CA VAL A 88 6.43 1.69 -14.60
C VAL A 88 7.65 2.12 -15.41
N SER A 89 7.48 2.49 -16.69
CA SER A 89 8.56 2.97 -17.55
C SER A 89 9.23 4.22 -17.01
N GLU A 90 8.47 5.12 -16.38
CA GLU A 90 8.99 6.31 -15.70
C GLU A 90 9.77 5.95 -14.40
N LEU A 91 9.16 5.13 -13.53
CA LEU A 91 9.71 4.86 -12.19
C LEU A 91 10.87 3.87 -12.19
N GLN A 92 10.80 2.84 -13.01
CA GLN A 92 11.73 1.72 -12.99
C GLN A 92 13.20 2.13 -13.19
N PRO A 93 13.57 3.01 -14.15
CA PRO A 93 14.96 3.43 -14.30
C PRO A 93 15.44 4.24 -13.08
N MET A 94 14.59 5.09 -12.48
CA MET A 94 14.98 5.90 -11.31
C MET A 94 15.23 5.04 -10.08
N VAL A 95 14.36 4.05 -9.84
CA VAL A 95 14.52 3.10 -8.73
C VAL A 95 15.72 2.19 -8.97
N THR A 96 15.98 1.80 -10.22
CA THR A 96 17.15 0.98 -10.59
C THR A 96 18.45 1.76 -10.36
N ALA A 97 18.51 3.03 -10.74
CA ALA A 97 19.67 3.88 -10.49
C ALA A 97 19.96 4.02 -8.98
N LEU A 98 18.93 4.34 -8.19
CA LEU A 98 19.05 4.44 -6.73
C LEU A 98 19.51 3.11 -6.10
N LYS A 99 19.01 1.98 -6.61
CA LYS A 99 19.42 0.64 -6.15
C LYS A 99 20.93 0.44 -6.37
N LEU A 100 21.43 0.75 -7.56
CA LEU A 100 22.85 0.62 -7.88
C LEU A 100 23.72 1.53 -7.00
N GLU A 101 23.27 2.76 -6.74
CA GLU A 101 23.94 3.68 -5.82
C GLU A 101 24.03 3.11 -4.40
N ILE A 102 22.94 2.53 -3.88
CA ILE A 102 22.92 1.92 -2.54
C ILE A 102 23.79 0.66 -2.49
N GLU A 103 23.80 -0.15 -3.55
CA GLU A 103 24.62 -1.37 -3.62
C GLU A 103 26.12 -1.06 -3.66
N ALA A 104 26.51 0.10 -4.19
CA ALA A 104 27.90 0.56 -4.15
C ALA A 104 28.35 1.08 -2.77
N MET A 105 27.43 1.27 -1.81
CA MET A 105 27.77 1.74 -0.47
C MET A 105 28.30 0.60 0.41
N PRO A 106 29.26 0.87 1.31
CA PRO A 106 29.72 -0.10 2.31
C PRO A 106 28.59 -0.60 3.21
N GLU A 107 28.70 -1.84 3.72
CA GLU A 107 27.71 -2.47 4.62
C GLU A 107 28.33 -3.30 5.76
N THR A 108 29.64 -3.17 5.96
CA THR A 108 30.41 -4.00 6.88
C THR A 108 30.12 -3.63 8.35
N THR A 109 30.00 -2.34 8.64
CA THR A 109 29.67 -1.86 9.98
C THR A 109 28.18 -1.57 10.15
N ASP A 110 27.72 -1.47 11.40
CA ASP A 110 26.32 -1.14 11.67
C ASP A 110 25.96 0.28 11.24
N ALA A 111 26.90 1.22 11.42
CA ALA A 111 26.79 2.59 10.95
C ALA A 111 26.67 2.67 9.41
N GLU A 112 27.39 1.82 8.68
CA GLU A 112 27.31 1.73 7.22
C GLU A 112 25.97 1.18 6.74
N ARG A 113 25.44 0.15 7.42
CA ARG A 113 24.10 -0.39 7.13
C ARG A 113 23.00 0.63 7.42
N GLU A 114 23.13 1.39 8.50
CA GLU A 114 22.23 2.50 8.81
C GLU A 114 22.30 3.60 7.73
N ALA A 115 23.50 3.98 7.31
CA ALA A 115 23.70 4.96 6.25
C ALA A 115 23.04 4.51 4.92
N ARG A 116 23.14 3.23 4.56
CA ARG A 116 22.45 2.64 3.38
C ARG A 116 20.94 2.72 3.49
N LEU A 117 20.38 2.41 4.65
CA LEU A 117 18.94 2.52 4.91
C LEU A 117 18.46 3.96 4.78
N LEU A 118 19.22 4.92 5.32
CA LEU A 118 18.91 6.34 5.22
C LEU A 118 19.02 6.85 3.78
N ALA A 119 20.05 6.43 3.04
CA ALA A 119 20.21 6.76 1.62
C ALA A 119 19.04 6.22 0.79
N ALA A 120 18.61 4.98 1.02
CA ALA A 120 17.44 4.40 0.37
C ALA A 120 16.16 5.19 0.63
N ARG A 121 15.91 5.53 1.90
CA ARG A 121 14.74 6.34 2.29
C ARG A 121 14.76 7.72 1.63
N ARG A 122 15.91 8.41 1.68
CA ARG A 122 16.07 9.75 1.11
C ARG A 122 15.92 9.72 -0.42
N GLY A 123 16.53 8.75 -1.09
CA GLY A 123 16.44 8.56 -2.53
C GLY A 123 15.01 8.30 -3.00
N MET A 124 14.26 7.43 -2.30
CA MET A 124 12.85 7.18 -2.65
C MET A 124 11.96 8.42 -2.45
N ILE A 125 12.23 9.23 -1.43
CA ILE A 125 11.55 10.53 -1.24
C ILE A 125 11.88 11.49 -2.39
N ALA A 126 13.15 11.55 -2.81
CA ALA A 126 13.60 12.40 -3.91
C ALA A 126 12.96 11.98 -5.25
N ILE A 127 12.91 10.69 -5.55
CA ILE A 127 12.17 10.16 -6.72
C ILE A 127 10.70 10.59 -6.64
N GLY A 128 10.07 10.49 -5.48
CA GLY A 128 8.69 10.93 -5.27
C GLY A 128 8.47 12.44 -5.41
N LYS A 129 9.47 13.28 -5.12
CA LYS A 129 9.42 14.74 -5.37
C LYS A 129 9.58 15.06 -6.85
N LYS A 130 10.60 14.50 -7.49
CA LYS A 130 10.86 14.62 -8.93
C LYS A 130 9.63 14.26 -9.76
N ARG A 131 8.95 13.16 -9.42
CA ARG A 131 7.72 12.73 -10.10
C ARG A 131 6.52 13.67 -9.93
N ARG A 132 6.53 14.49 -8.88
CA ARG A 132 5.48 15.49 -8.59
C ARG A 132 5.83 16.88 -9.12
N GLY A 133 7.01 17.04 -9.75
CA GLY A 133 7.50 18.36 -10.18
C GLY A 133 7.86 19.29 -9.01
N LEU A 134 8.25 18.72 -7.88
CA LEU A 134 8.61 19.42 -6.64
C LEU A 134 10.11 19.33 -6.34
#